data_AF-K5YZJ1-F1
#
_entry.id   AF-K5YZJ1-F1
#
_cell.length_a   1.000
_cell.length_b   1.000
_cell.length_c   1.000
_cell.angle_alpha   90.00
_cell.angle_beta   90.00
_cell.angle_gamma   90.00
#
_symmetry.space_group_name_H-M   'P 1'
#
loop_
_entity.id
_entity.type
_entity.pdbx_description
1 polymer ?
#
loop_
_entity_poly.entity_id
_entity_poly.type
_entity_poly.pdbx_seq_one_letter_code
_entity_poly.pdbx_strand_id
1 'polypeptide(L)'
;IEQGRDISLTARTLASQAQGLSLTPAERAYLFALGQIRDPATPPKLPALAPVPAALQRALSAIAAPAYLLDARFTARAWNAPARALFAPWHESGEPNLLRFVFLVPAARDFIQDWAASARRLVAEFRAETAETPDDPRLHRLLDELRAQSPDFAKAWAARDVQARLGGLRRFNHPTQGALCFTQVNFQHLAGERYRLIMLIEPGEQG
;
A
#
# COMPACT_ATOMS: atom_id res chain seq x y z
N ILE A 1 37.01 -2.06 30.26
CA ILE A 1 36.42 -3.31 29.74
C ILE A 1 35.19 -3.60 30.60
N GLU A 2 34.05 -3.02 30.24
CA GLU A 2 32.74 -3.38 30.79
C GLU A 2 32.08 -4.30 29.75
N GLN A 3 31.71 -5.51 30.19
CA GLN A 3 31.18 -6.55 29.31
C GLN A 3 29.74 -6.25 28.91
N GLY A 4 29.55 -5.50 27.82
CA GLY A 4 28.30 -5.47 27.08
C GLY A 4 28.14 -6.78 26.32
N ARG A 5 27.46 -7.78 26.92
CA ARG A 5 26.97 -8.94 26.16
C ARG A 5 25.96 -8.41 25.14
N ASP A 6 26.27 -8.56 23.85
CA ASP A 6 25.29 -8.50 22.77
C ASP A 6 24.30 -9.65 22.98
N ILE A 7 23.26 -9.39 23.76
CA ILE A 7 22.12 -10.29 23.86
C ILE A 7 21.40 -10.14 22.52
N SER A 8 21.67 -11.05 21.59
CA SER A 8 20.84 -11.21 20.39
C SER A 8 19.43 -11.53 20.89
N LEU A 9 18.61 -10.49 21.03
CA LEU A 9 17.21 -10.61 21.39
C LEU A 9 16.54 -11.37 20.26
N THR A 10 16.11 -12.59 20.53
CA THR A 10 15.32 -13.36 19.56
C THR A 10 13.84 -13.14 19.84
N ALA A 11 13.00 -13.30 18.81
CA ALA A 11 11.54 -13.21 18.94
C ALA A 11 10.98 -14.10 20.07
N ARG A 12 11.63 -15.25 20.31
CA ARG A 12 11.27 -16.19 21.37
C ARG A 12 11.57 -15.62 22.76
N THR A 13 12.71 -14.96 22.94
CA THR A 13 13.09 -14.33 24.22
C THR A 13 12.10 -13.21 24.57
N LEU A 14 11.81 -12.31 23.63
CA LEU A 14 10.83 -11.23 23.84
C LEU A 14 9.42 -11.77 24.11
N ALA A 15 9.02 -12.85 23.41
CA ALA A 15 7.73 -13.49 23.65
C ALA A 15 7.62 -14.04 25.08
N SER A 16 8.69 -14.67 25.59
CA SER A 16 8.73 -15.22 26.95
C SER A 16 8.72 -14.12 28.02
N GLN A 17 9.41 -13.00 27.77
CA GLN A 17 9.39 -11.83 28.66
C GLN A 17 8.01 -11.18 28.70
N ALA A 18 7.38 -10.95 27.54
CA ALA A 18 6.03 -10.40 27.48
C ALA A 18 5.02 -11.27 28.23
N GLN A 19 5.17 -12.59 28.15
CA GLN A 19 4.31 -13.53 28.87
C GLN A 19 4.58 -13.55 30.38
N GLY A 20 5.85 -13.57 30.81
CA GLY A 20 6.22 -13.55 32.22
C GLY A 20 5.84 -12.25 32.94
N LEU A 21 5.82 -11.13 32.21
CA LEU A 21 5.41 -9.82 32.72
C LEU A 21 3.91 -9.54 32.58
N SER A 22 3.12 -10.48 32.04
CA SER A 22 1.68 -10.31 31.79
C SER A 22 1.35 -9.02 31.02
N LEU A 23 2.18 -8.66 30.03
CA LEU A 23 2.02 -7.42 29.28
C LEU A 23 0.68 -7.38 28.53
N THR A 24 0.07 -6.20 28.51
CA THR A 24 -1.07 -5.91 27.62
C THR A 24 -0.67 -6.03 26.14
N PRO A 25 -1.64 -6.17 25.22
CA PRO A 25 -1.34 -6.19 23.78
C PRO A 25 -0.54 -4.97 23.29
N ALA A 26 -0.80 -3.79 23.87
CA ALA A 26 -0.07 -2.56 23.53
C ALA A 26 1.37 -2.59 24.05
N GLU A 27 1.59 -3.02 25.29
CA GLU A 27 2.93 -3.13 25.89
C GLU A 27 3.76 -4.22 25.22
N ARG A 28 3.15 -5.34 24.84
CA ARG A 28 3.79 -6.37 24.02
C ARG A 28 4.20 -5.80 22.67
N ALA A 29 3.30 -5.13 21.96
CA ALA A 29 3.62 -4.50 20.68
C ALA A 29 4.77 -3.50 20.80
N TYR A 30 4.80 -2.72 21.89
CA TYR A 30 5.88 -1.80 22.20
C TYR A 30 7.21 -2.51 22.48
N LEU A 31 7.22 -3.59 23.28
CA LEU A 31 8.40 -4.40 23.56
C LEU A 31 9.03 -4.98 22.29
N PHE A 32 8.20 -5.50 21.38
CA PHE A 32 8.67 -6.03 20.09
C PHE A 32 9.15 -4.93 19.14
N ALA A 33 8.49 -3.75 19.15
CA ALA A 33 8.94 -2.59 18.39
C ALA A 33 10.32 -2.09 18.87
N LEU A 34 10.56 -2.03 20.18
CA LEU A 34 11.88 -1.68 20.75
C LEU A 34 12.97 -2.64 20.31
N GLY A 35 12.65 -3.93 20.25
CA GLY A 35 13.57 -4.96 19.79
C GLY A 35 13.78 -4.97 18.27
N GLN A 36 13.02 -4.19 17.49
CA GLN A 36 12.94 -4.29 16.02
C GLN A 36 12.69 -5.73 15.54
N ILE A 37 11.94 -6.50 16.33
CA ILE A 37 11.69 -7.92 16.09
C ILE A 37 10.19 -8.10 15.89
N ARG A 38 9.82 -8.88 14.88
CA ARG A 38 8.42 -9.20 14.63
C ARG A 38 7.86 -10.10 15.73
N ASP A 39 6.71 -9.70 16.27
CA ASP A 39 6.01 -10.50 17.27
C ASP A 39 5.38 -11.76 16.64
N PRO A 40 5.77 -12.98 17.06
CA PRO A 40 5.21 -14.22 16.54
C PRO A 40 3.74 -14.45 16.93
N ALA A 41 3.24 -13.78 17.96
CA ALA A 41 1.83 -13.82 18.36
C ALA A 41 0.96 -12.82 17.61
N THR A 42 1.56 -11.92 16.81
CA THR A 42 0.77 -11.09 15.89
C THR A 42 0.02 -12.04 14.96
N PRO A 43 -1.32 -11.98 14.91
CA PRO A 43 -2.09 -12.89 14.09
C PRO A 43 -1.57 -12.84 12.64
N PRO A 44 -1.53 -13.99 11.94
CA PRO A 44 -1.26 -13.97 10.51
C PRO A 44 -2.20 -12.94 9.86
N LYS A 45 -1.66 -12.14 8.93
CA LYS A 45 -2.48 -11.22 8.12
C LYS A 45 -3.69 -12.05 7.65
N LEU A 46 -4.90 -11.53 7.83
CA LEU A 46 -6.11 -12.25 7.42
C LEU A 46 -5.94 -12.76 5.97
N PRO A 47 -6.60 -13.86 5.60
CA PRO A 47 -6.56 -14.32 4.23
C PRO A 47 -6.98 -13.15 3.33
N ALA A 48 -6.21 -12.91 2.28
CA ALA A 48 -6.28 -11.76 1.37
C ALA A 48 -7.61 -11.56 0.62
N LEU A 49 -8.66 -12.31 1.00
CA LEU A 49 -10.04 -12.24 0.54
C LEU A 49 -11.02 -11.84 1.65
N ALA A 50 -10.57 -11.57 2.88
CA ALA A 50 -11.44 -11.13 3.95
C ALA A 50 -12.13 -9.81 3.55
N PRO A 51 -13.45 -9.68 3.70
CA PRO A 51 -14.17 -8.48 3.30
C PRO A 51 -13.66 -7.27 4.08
N VAL A 52 -13.61 -6.11 3.42
CA VAL A 52 -13.27 -4.84 4.07
C VAL A 52 -14.23 -4.62 5.25
N PRO A 53 -13.73 -4.32 6.47
CA PRO A 53 -14.58 -4.10 7.63
C PRO A 53 -15.69 -3.09 7.36
N ALA A 54 -16.92 -3.37 7.81
CA ALA A 54 -18.07 -2.50 7.55
C ALA A 54 -17.87 -1.06 8.04
N ALA A 55 -17.14 -0.87 9.14
CA ALA A 55 -16.77 0.45 9.64
C ALA A 55 -15.87 1.22 8.64
N LEU A 56 -14.90 0.56 8.01
CA LEU A 56 -14.07 1.16 6.96
C LEU A 56 -14.89 1.51 5.72
N GLN A 57 -15.83 0.65 5.34
CA GLN A 57 -16.73 0.94 4.21
C GLN A 57 -17.61 2.17 4.49
N ARG A 58 -18.19 2.28 5.69
CA ARG A 58 -18.97 3.46 6.08
C ARG A 58 -18.11 4.73 6.13
N ALA A 59 -16.90 4.64 6.68
CA ALA A 59 -15.95 5.77 6.70
C ALA A 59 -15.59 6.20 5.27
N LEU A 60 -15.31 5.25 4.38
CA LEU A 60 -15.02 5.51 2.98
C LEU A 60 -16.18 6.20 2.25
N SER A 61 -17.41 5.76 2.48
CA SER A 61 -18.62 6.35 1.89
C SER A 61 -18.92 7.76 2.40
N ALA A 62 -18.43 8.15 3.59
CA ALA A 62 -18.62 9.49 4.14
C ALA A 62 -17.65 10.54 3.54
N ILE A 63 -16.64 10.12 2.78
CA ILE A 63 -15.66 11.01 2.17
C ILE A 63 -16.22 11.58 0.86
N ALA A 64 -16.27 12.91 0.75
CA ALA A 64 -16.75 13.61 -0.44
C ALA A 64 -15.76 13.58 -1.63
N ALA A 65 -14.45 13.61 -1.35
CA ALA A 65 -13.41 13.54 -2.37
C ALA A 65 -13.21 12.11 -2.91
N PRO A 66 -12.62 11.90 -4.11
CA PRO A 66 -12.24 10.56 -4.58
C PRO A 66 -11.36 9.83 -3.57
N ALA A 67 -11.83 8.69 -3.09
CA ALA A 67 -11.15 7.90 -2.08
C ALA A 67 -11.27 6.38 -2.34
N TYR A 68 -10.20 5.66 -2.02
CA TYR A 68 -10.15 4.21 -2.15
C TYR A 68 -9.20 3.57 -1.14
N LEU A 69 -9.44 2.29 -0.85
CA LEU A 69 -8.63 1.47 0.05
C LEU A 69 -7.74 0.53 -0.75
N LEU A 70 -6.43 0.57 -0.49
CA LEU A 70 -5.46 -0.38 -1.00
C LEU A 70 -5.06 -1.39 0.08
N ASP A 71 -4.85 -2.63 -0.32
CA ASP A 71 -4.08 -3.59 0.48
C ASP A 71 -2.56 -3.41 0.28
N ALA A 72 -1.77 -4.22 0.99
CA ALA A 72 -0.30 -4.18 0.92
C ALA A 72 0.26 -4.52 -0.48
N ARG A 73 -0.53 -5.14 -1.36
CA ARG A 73 -0.15 -5.46 -2.75
C ARG A 73 -0.67 -4.42 -3.75
N PHE A 74 -1.16 -3.29 -3.26
CA PHE A 74 -1.79 -2.24 -4.05
C PHE A 74 -3.02 -2.72 -4.85
N THR A 75 -3.72 -3.74 -4.34
CA THR A 75 -5.04 -4.10 -4.85
C THR A 75 -6.09 -3.20 -4.20
N ALA A 76 -6.94 -2.58 -5.01
CA ALA A 76 -8.08 -1.81 -4.52
C ALA A 76 -9.11 -2.75 -3.91
N ARG A 77 -9.41 -2.56 -2.62
CA ARG A 77 -10.32 -3.41 -1.84
C ARG A 77 -11.70 -2.78 -1.64
N ALA A 78 -11.78 -1.46 -1.73
CA ALA A 78 -13.02 -0.69 -1.81
C ALA A 78 -12.74 0.72 -2.36
N TRP A 79 -13.76 1.40 -2.86
CA TRP A 79 -13.70 2.78 -3.36
C TRP A 79 -15.06 3.46 -3.20
N ASN A 80 -15.07 4.79 -3.07
CA ASN A 80 -16.31 5.56 -3.03
C ASN A 80 -16.80 5.95 -4.44
N ALA A 81 -18.00 6.54 -4.53
CA ALA A 81 -18.60 6.93 -5.81
C ALA A 81 -17.75 7.93 -6.62
N PRO A 82 -17.15 8.98 -6.02
CA PRO A 82 -16.23 9.87 -6.73
C PRO A 82 -14.98 9.16 -7.28
N ALA A 83 -14.38 8.23 -6.54
CA ALA A 83 -13.28 7.42 -7.06
C ALA A 83 -13.72 6.51 -8.22
N ARG A 84 -14.92 5.90 -8.12
CA ARG A 84 -15.49 5.12 -9.22
C ARG A 84 -15.63 5.93 -10.50
N ALA A 85 -16.09 7.17 -10.38
CA ALA A 85 -16.24 8.07 -11.51
C ALA A 85 -14.89 8.47 -12.12
N LEU A 86 -13.89 8.76 -11.27
CA LEU A 86 -12.54 9.15 -11.71
C LEU A 86 -11.77 8.00 -12.39
N PHE A 87 -11.91 6.78 -11.87
CA PHE A 87 -11.13 5.62 -12.29
C PHE A 87 -11.97 4.54 -12.98
N ALA A 88 -13.05 4.91 -13.68
CA ALA A 88 -13.95 3.95 -14.31
C ALA A 88 -13.23 2.81 -15.09
N PRO A 89 -12.17 3.06 -15.91
CA PRO A 89 -11.45 1.99 -16.62
C PRO A 89 -10.67 1.02 -15.71
N TRP A 90 -10.31 1.42 -14.49
CA TRP A 90 -9.56 0.60 -13.55
C TRP A 90 -10.45 -0.43 -12.85
N HIS A 91 -11.70 -0.08 -12.59
CA HIS A 91 -12.61 -0.83 -11.74
C HIS A 91 -13.33 -2.00 -12.44
N GLU A 92 -13.33 -2.03 -13.77
CA GLU A 92 -13.96 -3.10 -14.56
C GLU A 92 -13.08 -4.37 -14.67
N SER A 93 -11.85 -4.33 -14.14
CA SER A 93 -10.97 -5.49 -14.05
C SER A 93 -11.28 -6.33 -12.81
N GLY A 94 -11.49 -7.64 -12.96
CA GLY A 94 -11.87 -8.55 -11.85
C GLY A 94 -10.88 -8.59 -10.68
N GLU A 95 -9.64 -8.12 -10.88
CA GLU A 95 -8.68 -7.83 -9.81
C GLU A 95 -8.11 -6.40 -10.01
N PRO A 96 -8.70 -5.35 -9.40
CA PRO A 96 -8.31 -3.95 -9.60
C PRO A 96 -7.00 -3.63 -8.89
N ASN A 97 -5.90 -4.20 -9.38
CA ASN A 97 -4.56 -3.97 -8.89
C ASN A 97 -3.95 -2.74 -9.58
N LEU A 98 -3.40 -1.81 -8.79
CA LEU A 98 -2.89 -0.54 -9.31
C LEU A 98 -1.70 -0.74 -10.25
N LEU A 99 -0.82 -1.72 -9.98
CA LEU A 99 0.30 -2.01 -10.88
C LEU A 99 -0.20 -2.59 -12.20
N ARG A 100 -1.14 -3.55 -12.16
CA ARG A 100 -1.72 -4.10 -13.39
C ARG A 100 -2.38 -3.02 -14.23
N PHE A 101 -3.13 -2.11 -13.61
CA PHE A 101 -3.70 -0.97 -14.33
C PHE A 101 -2.62 -0.12 -14.99
N VAL A 102 -1.63 0.33 -14.23
CA VAL A 102 -0.60 1.23 -14.75
C VAL A 102 0.26 0.60 -15.84
N PHE A 103 0.55 -0.70 -15.75
CA PHE A 103 1.54 -1.36 -16.61
C PHE A 103 0.96 -2.27 -17.70
N LEU A 104 -0.28 -2.77 -17.54
CA LEU A 104 -0.90 -3.74 -18.46
C LEU A 104 -2.14 -3.20 -19.17
N VAL A 105 -2.78 -2.13 -18.67
CA VAL A 105 -3.94 -1.52 -19.32
C VAL A 105 -3.48 -0.36 -20.21
N PRO A 106 -3.65 -0.45 -21.55
CA PRO A 106 -3.15 0.59 -22.46
C PRO A 106 -3.69 1.99 -22.15
N ALA A 107 -4.97 2.09 -21.78
CA ALA A 107 -5.62 3.37 -21.45
C ALA A 107 -4.97 4.10 -20.27
N ALA A 108 -4.22 3.42 -19.40
CA ALA A 108 -3.52 4.06 -18.29
C ALA A 108 -2.40 5.01 -18.76
N ARG A 109 -1.80 4.75 -19.94
CA ARG A 109 -0.75 5.61 -20.51
C ARG A 109 -1.28 6.97 -20.93
N ASP A 110 -2.49 7.01 -21.47
CA ASP A 110 -3.13 8.27 -21.87
C ASP A 110 -3.75 8.97 -20.66
N PHE A 111 -4.34 8.18 -19.74
CA PHE A 111 -5.01 8.70 -18.55
C PHE A 111 -4.06 9.32 -17.53
N ILE A 112 -2.83 8.81 -17.36
CA ILE A 112 -1.88 9.33 -16.36
C ILE A 112 -0.94 10.33 -17.02
N GLN A 113 -0.98 11.60 -16.59
CA GLN A 113 -0.01 12.57 -17.07
C GLN A 113 1.39 12.24 -16.53
N ASP A 114 2.41 12.42 -17.39
CA ASP A 114 3.80 12.03 -17.12
C ASP A 114 3.93 10.55 -16.71
N TRP A 115 3.19 9.67 -17.41
CA TRP A 115 3.07 8.24 -17.09
C TRP A 115 4.40 7.58 -16.73
N ALA A 116 5.47 7.79 -17.51
CA ALA A 116 6.77 7.18 -17.26
C ALA A 116 7.39 7.56 -15.90
N ALA A 117 7.25 8.82 -15.48
CA ALA A 117 7.72 9.27 -14.17
C ALA A 117 6.84 8.71 -13.04
N SER A 118 5.52 8.78 -13.22
CA SER A 118 4.54 8.26 -12.27
C SER A 118 4.67 6.74 -12.07
N ALA A 119 4.90 5.98 -13.14
CA ALA A 119 5.06 4.53 -13.14
C ALA A 119 6.34 4.12 -12.39
N ARG A 120 7.48 4.78 -12.64
CA ARG A 120 8.73 4.51 -11.90
C ARG A 120 8.58 4.78 -10.41
N ARG A 121 7.99 5.93 -10.04
CA ARG A 121 7.70 6.27 -8.64
C ARG A 121 6.81 5.20 -8.00
N LEU A 122 5.75 4.77 -8.68
CA LEU A 122 4.83 3.75 -8.18
C LEU A 122 5.55 2.43 -7.87
N VAL A 123 6.51 2.04 -8.71
CA VAL A 123 7.33 0.82 -8.50
C VAL A 123 8.25 0.96 -7.29
N ALA A 124 8.89 2.13 -7.12
CA ALA A 124 9.73 2.40 -5.96
C ALA A 124 8.93 2.41 -4.64
N GLU A 125 7.72 2.96 -4.67
CA GLU A 125 6.76 2.94 -3.56
C GLU A 125 6.29 1.51 -3.23
N PHE A 126 5.99 0.71 -4.26
CA PHE A 126 5.57 -0.66 -4.08
C PHE A 126 6.66 -1.54 -3.46
N ARG A 127 7.91 -1.37 -3.89
CA ARG A 127 9.06 -2.07 -3.30
C ARG A 127 9.22 -1.74 -1.82
N ALA A 128 9.11 -0.46 -1.45
CA ALA A 128 9.18 -0.04 -0.06
C ALA A 128 8.09 -0.70 0.79
N GLU A 129 6.85 -0.73 0.29
CA GLU A 129 5.70 -1.30 1.02
C GLU A 129 5.82 -2.81 1.26
N THR A 130 6.38 -3.52 0.28
CA THR A 130 6.40 -4.99 0.27
C THR A 130 7.67 -5.59 0.87
N ALA A 131 8.64 -4.77 1.26
CA ALA A 131 9.93 -5.20 1.82
C ALA A 131 9.78 -6.08 3.09
N GLU A 132 8.76 -5.84 3.91
CA GLU A 132 8.50 -6.62 5.14
C GLU A 132 7.76 -7.95 4.90
N THR A 133 7.38 -8.25 3.65
CA THR A 133 6.67 -9.49 3.27
C THR A 133 7.34 -10.22 2.11
N PRO A 134 8.61 -10.63 2.26
CA PRO A 134 9.35 -11.29 1.18
C PRO A 134 8.72 -12.63 0.78
N ASP A 135 8.09 -13.36 1.69
CA ASP A 135 7.62 -14.73 1.43
C ASP A 135 6.16 -14.85 0.95
N ASP A 136 5.53 -13.76 0.47
CA ASP A 136 4.13 -13.82 0.00
C ASP A 136 4.06 -14.43 -1.43
N PRO A 137 3.47 -15.63 -1.63
CA PRO A 137 3.40 -16.26 -2.95
C PRO A 137 2.49 -15.49 -3.94
N ARG A 138 1.55 -14.67 -3.44
CA ARG A 138 0.70 -13.83 -4.29
C ARG A 138 1.49 -12.62 -4.80
N LEU A 139 2.35 -12.05 -3.96
CA LEU A 139 3.26 -10.99 -4.36
C LEU A 139 4.22 -11.48 -5.46
N HIS A 140 4.83 -12.65 -5.28
CA HIS A 140 5.71 -13.24 -6.30
C HIS A 140 5.00 -13.42 -7.64
N ARG A 141 3.80 -14.01 -7.65
CA ARG A 141 3.01 -14.17 -8.88
C ARG A 141 2.71 -12.84 -9.57
N LEU A 142 2.36 -11.81 -8.82
CA LEU A 142 2.13 -10.47 -9.36
C LEU A 142 3.41 -9.90 -9.99
N LEU A 143 4.56 -10.02 -9.31
CA LEU A 143 5.84 -9.54 -9.81
C LEU A 143 6.27 -10.27 -11.09
N ASP A 144 6.11 -11.60 -11.13
CA ASP A 144 6.47 -12.40 -12.30
C ASP A 144 5.60 -12.07 -13.50
N GLU A 145 4.28 -11.93 -13.29
CA GLU A 145 3.33 -11.50 -14.31
C GLU A 145 3.72 -10.13 -14.90
N LEU A 146 3.93 -9.14 -14.04
CA LEU A 146 4.26 -7.78 -14.48
C LEU A 146 5.61 -7.71 -15.20
N ARG A 147 6.62 -8.48 -14.74
CA ARG A 147 7.93 -8.55 -15.40
C ARG A 147 7.85 -9.21 -16.78
N ALA A 148 7.01 -10.24 -16.92
CA ALA A 148 6.84 -10.94 -18.18
C ALA A 148 6.06 -10.11 -19.21
N GLN A 149 5.05 -9.36 -18.77
CA GLN A 149 4.11 -8.68 -19.66
C GLN A 149 4.40 -7.19 -19.88
N SER A 150 5.25 -6.55 -19.05
CA SER A 150 5.57 -5.13 -19.17
C SER A 150 7.08 -4.88 -19.13
N PRO A 151 7.71 -4.57 -20.28
CA PRO A 151 9.12 -4.17 -20.32
C PRO A 151 9.42 -2.94 -19.46
N ASP A 152 8.48 -2.00 -19.39
CA ASP A 152 8.60 -0.80 -18.54
C ASP A 152 8.62 -1.15 -17.06
N PHE A 153 7.74 -2.08 -16.62
CA PHE A 153 7.79 -2.59 -15.25
C PHE A 153 9.10 -3.31 -14.98
N ALA A 154 9.54 -4.21 -15.88
CA ALA A 154 10.77 -4.97 -15.71
C ALA A 154 11.98 -4.03 -15.55
N LYS A 155 12.06 -2.97 -16.37
CA LYS A 155 13.10 -1.95 -16.28
C LYS A 155 13.05 -1.18 -14.95
N ALA A 156 11.87 -0.71 -14.54
CA ALA A 156 11.70 0.01 -13.28
C ALA A 156 12.00 -0.90 -12.06
N TRP A 157 11.61 -2.17 -12.11
CA TRP A 157 11.90 -3.14 -11.07
C TRP A 157 13.39 -3.51 -11.01
N ALA A 158 14.10 -3.50 -12.13
CA ALA A 158 15.54 -3.75 -12.17
C ALA A 158 16.36 -2.59 -11.57
N ALA A 159 15.86 -1.35 -11.61
CA ALA A 159 16.55 -0.17 -11.06
C ALA A 159 16.71 -0.20 -9.54
N ARG A 160 15.89 -0.98 -8.83
CA ARG A 160 15.91 -1.16 -7.37
C ARG A 160 15.70 0.11 -6.54
N ASP A 161 15.13 1.15 -7.14
CA ASP A 161 14.73 2.36 -6.43
C ASP A 161 13.72 2.03 -5.32
N VAL A 162 13.84 2.74 -4.20
CA VAL A 162 12.96 2.67 -3.03
C VAL A 162 12.52 4.08 -2.69
N GLN A 163 11.22 4.29 -2.56
CA GLN A 163 10.67 5.59 -2.17
C GLN A 163 9.50 5.39 -1.23
N ALA A 164 9.40 6.21 -0.17
CA ALA A 164 8.22 6.20 0.69
C ALA A 164 6.98 6.72 -0.07
N ARG A 165 5.83 6.07 0.12
CA ARG A 165 4.55 6.54 -0.47
C ARG A 165 3.98 7.69 0.35
N LEU A 166 4.55 8.87 0.16
CA LEU A 166 4.15 10.10 0.86
C LEU A 166 2.96 10.83 0.21
N GLY A 167 2.50 10.36 -0.96
CA GLY A 167 1.40 10.99 -1.69
C GLY A 167 1.89 12.05 -2.67
N GLY A 168 1.33 13.25 -2.59
CA GLY A 168 1.68 14.39 -3.43
C GLY A 168 0.89 14.45 -4.74
N LEU A 169 1.32 15.32 -5.65
CA LEU A 169 0.54 15.68 -6.83
C LEU A 169 0.26 14.48 -7.74
N ARG A 170 -0.97 14.39 -8.23
CA ARG A 170 -1.47 13.42 -9.20
C ARG A 170 -2.20 14.18 -10.30
N ARG A 171 -1.80 13.92 -11.53
CA ARG A 171 -2.38 14.58 -12.70
C ARG A 171 -2.88 13.52 -13.67
N PHE A 172 -4.08 13.75 -14.18
CA PHE A 172 -4.79 12.81 -15.04
C PHE A 172 -5.36 13.52 -16.26
N ASN A 173 -5.42 12.83 -17.39
CA ASN A 173 -6.18 13.24 -18.57
C ASN A 173 -7.46 12.41 -18.60
N HIS A 174 -8.50 12.88 -17.92
CA HIS A 174 -9.77 12.18 -17.85
C HIS A 174 -10.49 12.24 -19.20
N PRO A 175 -11.01 11.12 -19.73
CA PRO A 175 -11.55 11.07 -21.09
C PRO A 175 -12.72 12.05 -21.33
N THR A 176 -13.51 12.35 -20.29
CA THR A 176 -14.66 13.26 -20.38
C THR A 176 -14.48 14.60 -19.65
N GLN A 177 -13.52 14.70 -18.72
CA GLN A 177 -13.34 15.89 -17.87
C GLN A 177 -12.05 16.66 -18.23
N GLY A 178 -11.23 16.13 -19.16
CA GLY A 178 -9.96 16.74 -19.54
C GLY A 178 -8.91 16.61 -18.43
N ALA A 179 -8.02 17.60 -18.35
CA ALA A 179 -6.93 17.60 -17.38
C ALA A 179 -7.46 17.80 -15.95
N LEU A 180 -7.18 16.84 -15.08
CA LEU A 180 -7.50 16.88 -13.66
C LEU A 180 -6.22 16.87 -12.83
N CYS A 181 -6.24 17.58 -11.71
CA CYS A 181 -5.11 17.69 -10.81
C CYS A 181 -5.58 17.51 -9.36
N PHE A 182 -4.88 16.69 -8.60
CA PHE A 182 -5.18 16.40 -7.20
C PHE A 182 -3.92 16.31 -6.36
N THR A 183 -4.02 16.64 -5.08
CA THR A 183 -3.03 16.25 -4.08
C THR A 183 -3.45 14.91 -3.48
N GLN A 184 -2.60 13.89 -3.60
CA GLN A 184 -2.83 12.61 -2.94
C GLN A 184 -2.39 12.69 -1.48
N VAL A 185 -3.29 12.32 -0.58
CA VAL A 185 -3.00 12.12 0.86
C VAL A 185 -3.29 10.66 1.24
N ASN A 186 -2.48 10.13 2.15
CA ASN A 186 -2.52 8.72 2.53
C ASN A 186 -2.74 8.58 4.04
N PHE A 187 -3.67 7.72 4.43
CA PHE A 187 -3.88 7.33 5.82
C PHE A 187 -3.72 5.82 5.95
N GLN A 188 -3.06 5.37 7.01
CA GLN A 188 -2.91 3.95 7.27
C GLN A 188 -3.85 3.53 8.40
N HIS A 189 -4.64 2.49 8.15
CA HIS A 189 -5.43 1.86 9.19
C HIS A 189 -4.54 0.94 10.03
N LEU A 190 -4.47 1.19 11.34
CA LEU A 190 -3.53 0.51 12.24
C LEU A 190 -4.09 -0.80 12.83
N ALA A 191 -5.38 -1.10 12.66
CA ALA A 191 -6.00 -2.30 13.22
C ALA A 191 -6.17 -3.41 12.16
N GLY A 192 -5.88 -4.66 12.53
CA GLY A 192 -6.12 -5.83 11.67
C GLY A 192 -5.26 -5.84 10.39
N GLU A 193 -5.87 -6.06 9.23
CA GLU A 193 -5.18 -5.91 7.94
C GLU A 193 -4.79 -4.45 7.71
N ARG A 194 -3.53 -4.22 7.34
CA ARG A 194 -3.01 -2.90 6.95
C ARG A 194 -3.66 -2.47 5.63
N TYR A 195 -4.78 -1.76 5.72
CA TYR A 195 -5.34 -1.01 4.61
C TYR A 195 -4.74 0.40 4.58
N ARG A 196 -4.50 0.89 3.37
CA ARG A 196 -4.16 2.29 3.14
C ARG A 196 -5.32 2.99 2.46
N LEU A 197 -5.88 3.98 3.12
CA LEU A 197 -6.81 4.92 2.54
C LEU A 197 -6.03 5.95 1.73
N ILE A 198 -6.39 6.05 0.45
CA ILE A 198 -5.89 7.08 -0.45
C ILE A 198 -7.03 8.05 -0.70
N MET A 199 -6.77 9.34 -0.54
CA MET A 199 -7.71 10.40 -0.92
C MET A 199 -7.04 11.33 -1.93
N LEU A 200 -7.82 11.82 -2.89
CA LEU A 200 -7.40 12.80 -3.88
C LEU A 200 -8.17 14.08 -3.63
N ILE A 201 -7.51 15.05 -2.98
CA ILE A 201 -8.10 16.35 -2.68
C ILE A 201 -7.74 17.34 -3.77
N GLU A 202 -8.59 18.31 -4.02
CA GLU A 202 -8.24 19.44 -4.89
C GLU A 202 -6.95 20.08 -4.39
N PRO A 203 -6.02 20.47 -5.29
CA PRO A 203 -4.83 21.21 -4.87
C PRO A 203 -5.28 22.49 -4.19
N GLY A 204 -4.77 22.75 -2.98
CA GLY A 204 -4.98 24.05 -2.34
C GLY A 204 -4.47 25.16 -3.25
N GLU A 205 -5.09 26.33 -3.18
CA GLU A 205 -4.52 27.53 -3.79
C GLU A 205 -3.07 27.67 -3.30
N GLN A 206 -2.13 27.80 -4.24
CA GLN A 206 -0.76 28.16 -3.87
C GLN A 206 -0.83 29.57 -3.29
N GLY A 207 -0.79 29.69 -1.96
CA GLY A 207 -0.57 30.96 -1.28
C GLY A 207 0.80 31.54 -1.59
#